data_AF-A0A832FRY2-F1
#
_entry.id   AF-A0A832FRY2-F1
#
_cell.length_a   1.000
_cell.length_b   1.000
_cell.length_c   1.000
_cell.angle_alpha   90.00
_cell.angle_beta   90.00
_cell.angle_gamma   90.00
#
_symmetry.space_group_name_H-M   'P 1'
#
loop_
_entity.id
_entity.type
_entity.pdbx_description
1 polymer ?
#
loop_
_entity_poly.entity_id
_entity_poly.type
_entity_poly.pdbx_seq_one_letter_code
_entity_poly.pdbx_strand_id
1 'polypeptide(L)'
;VPSIIYGLLALGLFVQTLKFGESILTGGLTLGLLILPMIIMATRESIRAIPDSIREASYALGATKWQTIKHHILPYSSGGILTGIIIGLSRAIGETAPIITVGALTFIAFLPTSPFTSTFPYISFKWLFDPFTVMPIQMFNWVSRPQKEFHINAAAAGIVLLVMTLAMNAVAIYIRYKFRKRIKW
;
A
#
# COMPACT_ATOMS: atom_id res chain seq x y z
N VAL A 1 11.79 -3.75 12.60
CA VAL A 1 10.85 -3.24 13.63
C VAL A 1 9.56 -4.03 13.50
N PRO A 2 9.00 -4.59 14.58
CA PRO A 2 7.70 -5.27 14.55
C PRO A 2 6.60 -4.37 13.98
N SER A 3 5.72 -4.90 13.13
CA SER A 3 4.66 -4.11 12.46
C SER A 3 3.65 -3.51 13.45
N ILE A 4 3.48 -4.13 14.62
CA ILE A 4 2.68 -3.62 15.76
C ILE A 4 3.13 -2.23 16.24
N ILE A 5 4.44 -1.96 16.25
CA ILE A 5 4.97 -0.69 16.75
C ILE A 5 4.52 0.47 15.84
N TYR A 6 4.46 0.23 14.53
CA TYR A 6 3.96 1.23 13.59
C TYR A 6 2.47 1.52 13.82
N GLY A 7 1.69 0.51 14.19
CA GLY A 7 0.28 0.70 14.53
C GLY A 7 0.06 1.45 15.84
N LEU A 8 0.86 1.18 16.89
CA LEU A 8 0.82 1.96 18.13
C LEU A 8 1.24 3.42 17.92
N LEU A 9 2.27 3.65 17.10
CA LEU A 9 2.70 4.99 16.70
C LEU A 9 1.59 5.72 15.96
N ALA A 10 0.95 5.05 15.00
CA ALA A 10 -0.17 5.60 14.25
C ALA A 10 -1.38 5.89 15.13
N LEU A 11 -1.68 5.06 16.13
CA LEU A 11 -2.73 5.34 17.10
C LEU A 11 -2.43 6.62 17.89
N GLY A 12 -1.22 6.78 18.42
CA GLY A 12 -0.84 8.01 19.14
C GLY A 12 -0.85 9.26 18.26
N LEU A 13 -0.35 9.15 17.03
CA LEU A 13 -0.21 10.28 16.13
C LEU A 13 -1.54 10.66 15.43
N PHE A 14 -2.19 9.70 14.76
CA PHE A 14 -3.37 10.00 13.94
C PHE A 14 -4.68 9.98 14.74
N VAL A 15 -4.85 9.02 15.66
CA VAL A 15 -6.09 8.90 16.45
C VAL A 15 -6.09 9.90 17.60
N GLN A 16 -5.03 9.95 18.40
CA GLN A 16 -5.00 10.80 19.59
C GLN A 16 -4.61 12.25 19.29
N THR A 17 -3.56 12.49 18.49
CA THR A 17 -3.06 13.85 18.24
C THR A 17 -3.88 14.58 17.18
N LEU A 18 -4.13 13.94 16.02
CA LEU A 18 -4.87 14.55 14.91
C LEU A 18 -6.38 14.34 14.97
N LYS A 19 -6.88 13.54 15.93
CA LYS A 19 -8.32 13.29 16.15
C LYS A 19 -9.06 12.79 14.90
N PHE A 20 -8.39 12.04 14.02
CA PHE A 20 -9.01 11.44 12.83
C PHE A 20 -9.88 10.23 13.14
N GLY A 21 -9.87 9.75 14.38
CA GLY A 21 -10.60 8.56 14.80
C GLY A 21 -10.13 7.27 14.11
N GLU A 22 -10.89 6.20 14.33
CA GLU A 22 -10.69 4.87 13.73
C GLU A 22 -11.19 4.83 12.27
N SER A 23 -10.70 5.76 11.44
CA SER A 23 -11.18 5.97 10.08
C SER A 23 -10.32 5.31 9.00
N ILE A 24 -10.88 5.16 7.79
CA ILE A 24 -10.17 4.66 6.60
C ILE A 24 -8.88 5.48 6.35
N LEU A 25 -8.95 6.80 6.54
CA LEU A 25 -7.79 7.69 6.44
C LEU A 25 -6.65 7.22 7.36
N THR A 26 -6.96 7.01 8.63
CA THR A 26 -6.00 6.60 9.64
C THR A 26 -5.40 5.23 9.29
N GLY A 27 -6.23 4.27 8.87
CA GLY A 27 -5.77 2.96 8.41
C GLY A 27 -4.83 3.05 7.20
N GLY A 28 -5.19 3.87 6.20
CA GLY A 28 -4.37 4.09 5.01
C GLY A 28 -3.02 4.76 5.32
N LEU A 29 -3.01 5.79 6.17
CA LEU A 29 -1.78 6.45 6.59
C LEU A 29 -0.87 5.53 7.41
N THR A 30 -1.46 4.66 8.24
CA THR A 30 -0.72 3.64 9.00
C THR A 30 0.01 2.66 8.07
N LEU A 31 -0.71 2.10 7.09
CA LEU A 31 -0.10 1.20 6.11
C LEU A 31 0.94 1.93 5.26
N GLY A 32 0.66 3.19 4.90
CA GLY A 32 1.60 4.08 4.23
C GLY A 32 2.91 4.20 4.99
N LEU A 33 2.87 4.48 6.30
CA LEU A 33 4.04 4.54 7.18
C LEU A 33 4.82 3.22 7.22
N LEU A 34 4.12 2.09 7.21
CA LEU A 34 4.75 0.77 7.20
C LEU A 34 5.51 0.49 5.90
N ILE A 35 4.93 0.84 4.74
CA ILE A 35 5.55 0.56 3.42
C ILE A 35 6.54 1.63 2.98
N LEU A 36 6.47 2.83 3.55
CA LEU A 36 7.36 3.95 3.24
C LEU A 36 8.85 3.57 3.25
N PRO A 37 9.42 2.93 4.30
CA PRO A 37 10.82 2.54 4.29
C PRO A 37 11.17 1.55 3.17
N MET A 38 10.24 0.67 2.79
CA MET A 38 10.45 -0.26 1.68
C MET A 38 10.53 0.47 0.35
N ILE A 39 9.62 1.43 0.12
CA ILE A 39 9.61 2.25 -1.11
C ILE A 39 10.88 3.10 -1.18
N ILE A 40 11.33 3.68 -0.06
CA ILE A 40 12.57 4.46 0.01
C ILE A 40 13.77 3.59 -0.38
N MET A 41 13.90 2.39 0.20
CA MET A 41 15.00 1.48 -0.12
C MET A 41 14.98 1.06 -1.58
N ALA A 42 13.83 0.66 -2.12
CA ALA A 42 13.72 0.29 -3.52
C ALA A 42 14.06 1.46 -4.46
N THR A 43 13.64 2.67 -4.11
CA THR A 43 13.96 3.88 -4.87
C THR A 43 15.46 4.17 -4.86
N ARG A 44 16.10 4.07 -3.69
CA ARG A 44 17.54 4.29 -3.54
C ARG A 44 18.36 3.29 -4.36
N GLU A 45 18.02 2.00 -4.29
CA GLU A 45 18.70 0.96 -5.07
C GLU A 45 18.49 1.15 -6.57
N SER A 46 17.28 1.56 -6.99
CA SER A 46 16.98 1.83 -8.40
C SER A 46 17.77 3.00 -8.97
N ILE A 47 17.98 4.05 -8.17
CA ILE A 47 18.81 5.20 -8.56
C ILE A 47 20.30 4.82 -8.56
N ARG A 48 20.74 4.05 -7.55
CA ARG A 48 22.14 3.61 -7.41
C ARG A 48 22.58 2.66 -8.52
N ALA A 49 21.65 1.90 -9.11
CA ALA A 49 21.93 1.01 -10.23
C ALA A 49 22.30 1.75 -11.53
N ILE A 50 22.09 3.08 -11.60
CA ILE A 50 22.41 3.90 -12.78
C ILE A 50 23.90 4.27 -12.74
N PRO A 51 24.70 3.93 -13.77
CA PRO A 51 26.09 4.30 -13.89
C PRO A 51 26.30 5.81 -13.80
N ASP A 52 27.35 6.21 -13.09
CA ASP A 52 27.69 7.63 -12.93
C ASP A 52 28.09 8.29 -14.26
N SER A 53 28.52 7.50 -15.26
CA SER A 53 28.86 7.98 -16.61
C SER A 53 27.70 8.72 -17.31
N ILE A 54 26.44 8.33 -17.06
CA ILE A 54 25.27 9.02 -17.61
C ILE A 54 25.14 10.43 -17.00
N ARG A 55 25.47 10.56 -15.71
CA ARG A 55 25.46 11.86 -15.01
C ARG A 55 26.57 12.75 -15.54
N GLU A 56 27.78 12.20 -15.67
CA GLU A 56 28.95 12.91 -16.19
C GLU A 56 28.74 13.37 -17.64
N ALA A 57 28.22 12.52 -18.52
CA ALA A 57 27.91 12.88 -19.91
C ALA A 57 26.86 13.99 -20.00
N SER A 58 25.82 13.95 -19.16
CA SER A 58 24.80 15.00 -19.09
C SER A 58 25.41 16.34 -18.64
N TYR A 59 26.31 16.32 -17.64
CA TYR A 59 27.01 17.53 -17.19
C TYR A 59 28.00 18.05 -18.23
N ALA A 60 28.69 17.19 -18.99
CA ALA A 60 29.58 17.58 -20.07
C ALA A 60 28.85 18.29 -21.22
N LEU A 61 27.57 17.98 -21.44
CA LEU A 61 26.68 18.68 -22.38
C LEU A 61 26.14 20.02 -21.84
N GLY A 62 26.57 20.45 -20.66
CA GLY A 62 26.10 21.69 -20.02
C GLY A 62 24.73 21.57 -19.36
N ALA A 63 24.21 20.36 -19.15
CA ALA A 63 22.92 20.19 -18.49
C ALA A 63 23.01 20.49 -16.98
N THR A 64 21.96 21.11 -16.44
CA THR A 64 21.82 21.34 -15.00
C THR A 64 21.48 20.05 -14.26
N LYS A 65 21.77 20.01 -12.95
CA LYS A 65 21.41 18.89 -12.06
C LYS A 65 19.93 18.48 -12.17
N TRP A 66 19.03 19.46 -12.27
CA TRP A 66 17.59 19.18 -12.42
C TRP A 66 17.23 18.56 -13.77
N GLN A 67 17.85 19.03 -14.86
CA GLN A 67 17.66 18.44 -16.20
C GLN A 67 18.17 17.00 -16.25
N THR A 68 19.33 16.71 -15.65
CA THR A 68 19.88 15.36 -15.54
C THR A 68 18.95 14.45 -14.73
N ILE A 69 18.40 14.93 -13.61
CA ILE A 69 17.44 14.15 -12.80
C ILE A 69 16.18 13.85 -13.59
N LYS A 70 15.56 14.86 -14.20
CA LYS A 70 14.26 14.74 -14.88
C LYS A 70 14.33 13.86 -16.14
N HIS A 71 15.36 14.02 -16.97
CA HIS A 71 15.42 13.37 -18.28
C HIS A 71 16.19 12.06 -18.29
N HIS A 72 17.10 11.84 -17.33
CA HIS A 72 17.90 10.62 -17.26
C HIS A 72 17.56 9.82 -16.01
N ILE A 73 17.83 10.35 -14.81
CA ILE A 73 17.78 9.55 -13.58
C ILE A 73 16.36 9.02 -13.28
N LEU A 74 15.34 9.88 -13.36
CA LEU A 74 13.95 9.52 -13.06
C LEU A 74 13.38 8.47 -14.04
N PRO A 75 13.46 8.65 -15.38
CA PRO A 75 12.95 7.64 -16.30
C PRO A 75 13.74 6.32 -16.23
N TYR A 76 15.06 6.34 -16.06
CA TYR A 76 15.85 5.11 -15.94
C TYR A 76 15.59 4.34 -14.64
N SER A 77 15.36 5.03 -13.52
CA SER A 77 15.05 4.38 -12.23
C SER A 77 13.57 3.99 -12.09
N SER A 78 12.67 4.52 -12.93
CA SER A 78 11.22 4.33 -12.83
C SER A 78 10.78 2.86 -12.74
N GLY A 79 11.39 1.97 -13.52
CA GLY A 79 11.04 0.55 -13.50
C GLY A 79 11.35 -0.14 -12.16
N GLY A 80 12.47 0.23 -11.54
CA GLY A 80 12.85 -0.28 -10.22
C GLY A 80 11.99 0.33 -9.10
N ILE A 81 11.71 1.64 -9.17
CA ILE A 81 10.80 2.33 -8.24
C ILE A 81 9.41 1.71 -8.27
N LEU A 82 8.83 1.53 -9.47
CA LEU A 82 7.53 0.90 -9.65
C LEU A 82 7.50 -0.51 -9.05
N THR A 83 8.56 -1.29 -9.27
CA THR A 83 8.67 -2.64 -8.68
C THR A 83 8.65 -2.56 -7.15
N GLY A 84 9.41 -1.64 -6.56
CA GLY A 84 9.42 -1.39 -5.13
C GLY A 84 8.07 -1.00 -4.55
N ILE A 85 7.35 -0.11 -5.24
CA ILE A 85 6.00 0.31 -4.86
C ILE A 85 5.05 -0.88 -4.87
N ILE A 86 5.07 -1.71 -5.92
CA ILE A 86 4.14 -2.83 -6.02
C ILE A 86 4.42 -3.89 -4.96
N ILE A 87 5.69 -4.21 -4.69
CA ILE A 87 6.07 -5.15 -3.61
C ILE A 87 5.64 -4.59 -2.24
N GLY A 88 5.83 -3.29 -2.02
CA GLY A 88 5.37 -2.59 -0.82
C GLY A 88 3.86 -2.72 -0.63
N LEU A 89 3.08 -2.43 -1.67
CA LEU A 89 1.63 -2.57 -1.64
C LEU A 89 1.18 -4.01 -1.40
N SER A 90 1.81 -5.00 -2.07
CA SER A 90 1.49 -6.41 -1.83
C SER A 90 1.77 -6.84 -0.40
N ARG A 91 2.79 -6.29 0.23
CA ARG A 91 3.04 -6.55 1.64
C ARG A 91 1.99 -5.88 2.51
N ALA A 92 1.66 -4.60 2.29
CA ALA A 92 0.65 -3.88 3.07
C ALA A 92 -0.71 -4.58 3.10
N ILE A 93 -1.16 -5.14 1.97
CA ILE A 93 -2.46 -5.85 1.92
C ILE A 93 -2.50 -7.07 2.84
N GLY A 94 -1.36 -7.75 3.01
CA GLY A 94 -1.23 -8.90 3.91
C GLY A 94 -0.95 -8.53 5.38
N GLU A 95 -0.65 -7.26 5.69
CA GLU A 95 -0.28 -6.83 7.05
C GLU A 95 -1.53 -6.44 7.84
N THR A 96 -1.88 -7.27 8.81
CA THR A 96 -3.08 -7.10 9.66
C THR A 96 -2.75 -6.53 11.04
N ALA A 97 -1.54 -6.80 11.53
CA ALA A 97 -1.06 -6.40 12.84
C ALA A 97 -1.15 -4.88 13.12
N PRO A 98 -0.69 -3.96 12.25
CA PRO A 98 -0.76 -2.53 12.53
C PRO A 98 -2.21 -1.99 12.51
N ILE A 99 -3.06 -2.59 11.67
CA ILE A 99 -4.47 -2.18 11.50
C ILE A 99 -5.29 -2.55 12.74
N ILE A 100 -5.09 -3.74 13.30
CA ILE A 100 -5.74 -4.17 14.55
C ILE A 100 -5.38 -3.21 15.69
N THR A 101 -4.12 -2.80 15.78
CA THR A 101 -3.64 -1.93 16.87
C THR A 101 -4.10 -0.48 16.76
N VAL A 102 -4.48 -0.02 15.58
CA VAL A 102 -5.00 1.34 15.35
C VAL A 102 -6.49 1.47 15.70
N GLY A 103 -7.13 0.35 16.06
CA GLY A 103 -8.55 0.33 16.39
C GLY A 103 -9.42 -0.01 15.19
N ALA A 104 -8.93 -0.77 14.21
CA ALA A 104 -9.85 -1.37 13.25
C ALA A 104 -10.85 -2.24 14.02
N LEU A 105 -12.11 -1.78 14.06
CA LEU A 105 -13.18 -2.45 14.77
C LEU A 105 -13.24 -3.91 14.33
N THR A 106 -13.26 -4.84 15.28
CA THR A 106 -13.41 -6.27 14.99
C THR A 106 -14.77 -6.58 14.35
N PHE A 107 -15.69 -5.63 14.42
CA PHE A 107 -17.04 -5.69 13.88
C PHE A 107 -17.52 -4.26 13.56
N ILE A 108 -17.99 -4.00 12.34
CA ILE A 108 -18.78 -2.80 12.04
C ILE A 108 -20.20 -3.26 11.69
N ALA A 109 -21.19 -2.63 12.30
CA ALA A 109 -22.60 -2.87 12.00
C ALA A 109 -23.05 -2.25 10.65
N PHE A 110 -22.24 -1.36 10.07
CA PHE A 110 -22.55 -0.59 8.86
C PHE A 110 -21.34 -0.53 7.93
N LEU A 111 -21.57 -0.73 6.64
CA LEU A 111 -20.55 -0.50 5.62
C LEU A 111 -20.23 1.00 5.55
N PRO A 112 -18.96 1.40 5.30
CA PRO A 112 -18.63 2.80 5.07
C PRO A 112 -19.46 3.35 3.90
N THR A 113 -19.76 4.64 3.93
CA THR A 113 -20.56 5.31 2.91
C THR A 113 -19.90 5.06 1.54
N SER A 114 -20.69 4.72 0.51
CA SER A 114 -20.12 4.49 -0.83
C SER A 114 -19.44 5.78 -1.33
N PRO A 115 -18.22 5.70 -1.91
CA PRO A 115 -17.57 6.85 -2.53
C PRO A 115 -18.36 7.35 -3.76
N PHE A 116 -19.14 6.47 -4.38
CA PHE A 116 -20.03 6.79 -5.50
C PHE A 116 -21.47 6.87 -4.99
N THR A 117 -22.09 8.04 -5.11
CA THR A 117 -23.50 8.25 -4.76
C THR A 117 -24.28 8.62 -6.01
N SER A 118 -25.51 8.12 -6.13
CA SER A 118 -26.43 8.46 -7.23
C SER A 118 -26.98 9.89 -7.17
N THR A 119 -26.60 10.68 -6.15
CA THR A 119 -27.00 12.07 -5.93
C THR A 119 -25.80 12.99 -5.97
N PHE A 120 -25.96 14.19 -6.53
CA PHE A 120 -24.89 15.18 -6.62
C PHE A 120 -24.49 15.69 -5.22
N PRO A 121 -23.19 15.73 -4.86
CA PRO A 121 -22.01 15.41 -5.67
C PRO A 121 -21.78 13.89 -5.80
N TYR A 122 -21.60 13.42 -7.04
CA TYR A 122 -21.42 11.99 -7.39
C TYR A 122 -20.22 11.31 -6.71
N ILE A 123 -19.27 12.12 -6.23
CA ILE A 123 -18.09 11.68 -5.47
C ILE A 123 -18.15 12.36 -4.10
N SER A 124 -18.22 11.56 -3.05
CA SER A 124 -18.09 12.03 -1.68
C SER A 124 -16.74 11.62 -1.11
N PHE A 125 -16.16 12.43 -0.22
CA PHE A 125 -14.99 12.06 0.58
C PHE A 125 -15.37 11.69 2.02
N LYS A 126 -16.66 11.58 2.34
CA LYS A 126 -17.14 11.23 3.69
C LYS A 126 -16.68 9.83 4.12
N TRP A 127 -16.62 8.88 3.19
CA TRP A 127 -16.11 7.53 3.41
C TRP A 127 -14.72 7.50 4.04
N LEU A 128 -13.90 8.53 3.80
CA LEU A 128 -12.53 8.58 4.30
C LEU A 128 -12.48 8.69 5.83
N PHE A 129 -13.51 9.25 6.46
CA PHE A 129 -13.65 9.40 7.91
C PHE A 129 -14.52 8.31 8.55
N ASP A 130 -15.09 7.40 7.75
CA ASP A 130 -15.94 6.33 8.26
C ASP A 130 -15.13 5.21 8.90
N PRO A 131 -15.72 4.49 9.89
CA PRO A 131 -15.09 3.32 10.50
C PRO A 131 -14.88 2.20 9.48
N PHE A 132 -13.78 1.46 9.64
CA PHE A 132 -13.35 0.47 8.66
C PHE A 132 -12.94 -0.87 9.28
N THR A 133 -13.17 -1.94 8.52
CA THR A 133 -12.67 -3.29 8.81
C THR A 133 -11.85 -3.75 7.65
N VAL A 134 -10.91 -4.65 7.92
CA VAL A 134 -10.19 -5.37 6.88
C VAL A 134 -10.65 -6.82 6.83
N MET A 135 -10.67 -7.37 5.62
CA MET A 135 -11.14 -8.72 5.34
C MET A 135 -10.44 -9.81 6.19
N PRO A 136 -9.13 -9.74 6.49
CA PRO A 136 -8.50 -10.71 7.38
C PRO A 136 -9.02 -10.69 8.83
N ILE A 137 -9.39 -9.51 9.35
CA ILE A 137 -10.01 -9.40 10.69
C ILE A 137 -11.40 -10.03 10.67
N GLN A 138 -12.18 -9.83 9.60
CA GLN A 138 -13.48 -10.48 9.44
C GLN A 138 -13.35 -12.01 9.37
N MET A 139 -12.37 -12.51 8.62
CA MET A 139 -12.07 -13.94 8.55
C MET A 139 -11.72 -14.49 9.94
N PHE A 140 -10.86 -13.81 10.71
CA PHE A 140 -10.54 -14.21 12.09
C PHE A 140 -11.79 -14.24 12.98
N ASN A 141 -12.66 -13.21 12.90
CA ASN A 141 -13.92 -13.16 13.65
C ASN A 141 -14.83 -14.34 13.30
N TRP A 142 -14.95 -14.70 12.01
CA TRP A 142 -15.76 -15.85 11.57
C TRP A 142 -15.16 -17.20 11.99
N VAL A 143 -13.85 -17.36 11.99
CA VAL A 143 -13.19 -18.61 12.47
C VAL A 143 -13.38 -18.80 13.98
N SER A 144 -13.41 -17.71 14.76
CA SER A 144 -13.61 -17.79 16.21
C SER A 144 -15.05 -18.13 16.63
N ARG A 145 -16.02 -18.16 15.70
CA ARG A 145 -17.43 -18.49 16.00
C ARG A 145 -17.69 -20.00 15.84
N PRO A 146 -18.33 -20.67 16.82
CA PRO A 146 -18.52 -22.13 16.81
C PRO A 146 -19.58 -22.67 15.84
N GLN A 147 -20.32 -21.85 15.08
CA GLN A 147 -21.33 -22.39 14.13
C GLN A 147 -20.69 -22.80 12.78
N LYS A 148 -21.09 -23.97 12.27
CA LYS A 148 -20.55 -24.57 11.02
C LYS A 148 -20.63 -23.66 9.79
N GLU A 149 -21.68 -22.84 9.68
CA GLU A 149 -21.84 -21.92 8.54
C GLU A 149 -20.78 -20.80 8.51
N PHE A 150 -20.29 -20.34 9.68
CA PHE A 150 -19.22 -19.34 9.73
C PHE A 150 -17.87 -19.91 9.29
N HIS A 151 -17.62 -21.20 9.52
CA HIS A 151 -16.40 -21.85 9.02
C HIS A 151 -16.37 -21.96 7.50
N ILE A 152 -17.52 -22.20 6.85
CA ILE A 152 -17.63 -22.22 5.38
C ILE A 152 -17.36 -20.81 4.81
N ASN A 153 -17.97 -19.79 5.40
CA ASN A 153 -17.76 -18.40 5.00
C ASN A 153 -16.32 -17.93 5.25
N ALA A 154 -15.72 -18.34 6.36
CA ALA A 154 -14.30 -18.07 6.66
C ALA A 154 -13.36 -18.75 5.66
N ALA A 155 -13.63 -20.01 5.29
CA ALA A 155 -12.85 -20.71 4.26
C ALA A 155 -12.98 -20.01 2.89
N ALA A 156 -14.19 -19.58 2.51
CA ALA A 156 -14.41 -18.81 1.29
C ALA A 156 -13.64 -17.47 1.31
N ALA A 157 -13.67 -16.74 2.43
CA ALA A 157 -12.91 -15.50 2.60
C ALA A 157 -11.40 -15.72 2.50
N GLY A 158 -10.89 -16.82 3.07
CA GLY A 158 -9.49 -17.22 2.93
C GLY A 158 -9.09 -17.49 1.48
N ILE A 159 -9.93 -18.20 0.72
CA ILE A 159 -9.71 -18.45 -0.71
C ILE A 159 -9.71 -17.12 -1.48
N VAL A 160 -10.65 -16.21 -1.21
CA VAL A 160 -10.70 -14.89 -1.86
C VAL A 160 -9.42 -14.10 -1.59
N LEU A 161 -8.96 -14.04 -0.33
CA LEU A 161 -7.72 -13.37 0.04
C LEU A 161 -6.50 -13.99 -0.66
N LEU A 162 -6.46 -15.32 -0.76
CA LEU A 162 -5.37 -16.04 -1.42
C LEU A 162 -5.36 -15.73 -2.92
N VAL A 163 -6.51 -15.84 -3.59
CA VAL A 163 -6.64 -15.51 -5.02
C VAL A 163 -6.30 -14.06 -5.30
N MET A 164 -6.78 -13.13 -4.47
CA MET A 164 -6.47 -11.70 -4.60
C MET A 164 -4.97 -11.44 -4.44
N THR A 165 -4.34 -12.05 -3.44
CA THR A 165 -2.91 -11.91 -3.17
C THR A 165 -2.07 -12.48 -4.31
N LEU A 166 -2.43 -13.67 -4.81
CA LEU A 166 -1.76 -14.27 -5.96
C LEU A 166 -1.93 -13.42 -7.22
N ALA A 167 -3.14 -12.95 -7.51
CA ALA A 167 -3.41 -12.12 -8.67
C ALA A 167 -2.60 -10.81 -8.62
N MET A 168 -2.55 -10.16 -7.46
CA MET A 168 -1.83 -8.90 -7.31
C MET A 168 -0.31 -9.09 -7.44
N ASN A 169 0.24 -10.16 -6.86
CA ASN A 169 1.65 -10.53 -7.04
C ASN A 169 1.97 -10.91 -8.50
N ALA A 170 1.08 -11.62 -9.18
CA ALA A 170 1.25 -11.97 -10.59
C ALA A 170 1.27 -10.70 -11.48
N VAL A 171 0.36 -9.77 -11.25
CA VAL A 171 0.33 -8.45 -11.93
C VAL A 171 1.62 -7.68 -11.65
N ALA A 172 2.12 -7.70 -10.41
CA ALA A 172 3.39 -7.09 -10.04
C ALA A 172 4.56 -7.61 -10.88
N ILE A 173 4.67 -8.93 -10.97
CA ILE A 173 5.73 -9.62 -11.72
C ILE A 173 5.60 -9.32 -13.22
N TYR A 174 4.38 -9.33 -13.75
CA TYR A 174 4.13 -9.04 -15.16
C TYR A 174 4.54 -7.60 -15.55
N ILE A 175 4.17 -6.62 -14.72
CA ILE A 175 4.58 -5.21 -14.91
C ILE A 175 6.11 -5.11 -14.87
N ARG A 176 6.77 -5.73 -13.89
CA ARG A 176 8.23 -5.78 -13.79
C ARG A 176 8.88 -6.33 -15.06
N TYR A 177 8.35 -7.43 -15.59
CA TYR A 177 8.85 -8.05 -16.82
C TYR A 177 8.75 -7.10 -18.02
N LYS A 178 7.61 -6.41 -18.18
CA LYS A 178 7.38 -5.47 -19.28
C LYS A 178 8.32 -4.25 -19.23
N PHE A 179 8.55 -3.68 -18.05
CA PHE A 179 9.44 -2.53 -17.88
C PHE A 179 10.92 -2.88 -18.07
N ARG A 180 11.37 -4.06 -17.59
CA ARG A 180 12.75 -4.52 -17.80
C ARG A 180 13.10 -4.69 -19.28
N LYS A 181 12.12 -5.05 -20.12
CA LYS A 181 12.30 -5.23 -21.56
C LYS A 181 12.49 -3.91 -22.34
N ARG A 182 12.12 -2.77 -21.74
CA ARG A 182 12.26 -1.43 -22.35
C ARG A 182 13.59 -0.75 -22.05
N ILE A 183 14.32 -1.21 -21.04
CA ILE A 183 15.64 -0.65 -20.69
C ILE A 183 16.67 -1.39 -21.53
N LYS A 184 16.99 -0.83 -22.70
CA LYS A 184 18.21 -1.17 -23.43
C LYS A 184 19.30 -0.22 -22.93
N TRP A 185 20.35 -0.81 -22.36
CA TRP A 185 21.60 -0.11 -22.06
C TRP A 185 22.32 0.24 -23.36
#